data_AF-A0A7L4CQT4-F1
#
_entry.id   AF-A0A7L4CQT4-F1
#
_cell.length_a   1.000
_cell.length_b   1.000
_cell.length_c   1.000
_cell.angle_alpha   90.00
_cell.angle_beta   90.00
_cell.angle_gamma   90.00
#
_symmetry.space_group_name_H-M   'P 1'
#
loop_
_entity.id
_entity.type
_entity.pdbx_description
1 polymer ?
#
loop_
_entity_poly.entity_id
_entity_poly.type
_entity_poly.pdbx_seq_one_letter_code
_entity_poly.pdbx_strand_id
1 'polypeptide(L)'
;DETEQDQQDLRQRKAEIARCWIKYCLNLLQSAQKLLEDNIGELDPDRQLELKAQRKKEEDEKEKGRKKAVLFGTSDICDSVLAMEEKVSSVYPLDFQEAREIFLVGQNYVQEAKEFFQVDGYVTDHIEIVQDHSALFKVLAFFEEDYERRCKMHKRRIDMLEPIYADLNPQYYLLISRQLQFELADTYYEMMDLKVAIGNRLEELDSHTIKKINSLAQLSIKYYELFLDSLRNPDKVFPEELEEDVLRPAMVAKFHIARLYGKLITSDSKKQLENMQTSLEYYTFLVDYCEKYPNAVCAVETELELSKEMVGLLPTRMERLRAKLCPFI
;
A
#
# COMPACT_ATOMS: atom_id res chain seq x y z
N ASP A 1 -39.51 22.92 2.33
CA ASP A 1 -38.59 23.26 1.22
C ASP A 1 -37.30 23.89 1.74
N GLU A 2 -37.24 25.16 2.17
CA GLU A 2 -35.99 25.77 2.69
C GLU A 2 -35.39 25.00 3.89
N THR A 3 -36.23 24.58 4.85
CA THR A 3 -35.77 23.89 6.07
C THR A 3 -35.26 22.47 5.83
N GLU A 4 -35.69 21.81 4.76
CA GLU A 4 -35.20 20.48 4.38
C GLU A 4 -33.88 20.59 3.60
N GLN A 5 -33.76 21.61 2.75
CA GLN A 5 -32.53 21.94 2.06
C GLN A 5 -31.41 22.33 3.03
N ASP A 6 -31.70 23.16 4.03
CA ASP A 6 -30.74 23.53 5.08
C ASP A 6 -30.26 22.30 5.89
N GLN A 7 -31.14 21.33 6.13
CA GLN A 7 -30.78 20.09 6.82
C GLN A 7 -29.90 19.18 5.96
N GLN A 8 -30.17 19.10 4.66
CA GLN A 8 -29.36 18.35 3.72
C GLN A 8 -27.97 18.96 3.58
N ASP A 9 -27.89 20.28 3.44
CA ASP A 9 -26.63 21.03 3.39
C ASP A 9 -25.81 20.79 4.67
N LEU A 10 -26.45 20.83 5.84
CA LEU A 10 -25.76 20.56 7.10
C LEU A 10 -25.19 19.13 7.14
N ARG A 11 -25.93 18.12 6.66
CA ARG A 11 -25.45 16.73 6.58
C ARG A 11 -24.28 16.60 5.63
N GLN A 12 -24.34 17.23 4.47
CA GLN A 12 -23.24 17.27 3.52
C GLN A 12 -21.99 17.88 4.15
N ARG A 13 -22.11 19.05 4.78
CA ARG A 13 -20.98 19.73 5.44
C ARG A 13 -20.35 18.87 6.53
N LYS A 14 -21.15 18.16 7.32
CA LYS A 14 -20.63 17.22 8.32
C LYS A 14 -19.83 16.09 7.67
N ALA A 15 -20.35 15.49 6.60
CA ALA A 15 -19.65 14.43 5.88
C ALA A 15 -18.35 14.93 5.21
N GLU A 16 -18.33 16.16 4.69
CA GLU A 16 -17.12 16.81 4.17
C GLU A 16 -16.07 17.01 5.28
N ILE A 17 -16.49 17.47 6.47
CA ILE A 17 -15.61 17.59 7.64
C ILE A 17 -15.06 16.22 8.05
N ALA A 18 -15.89 15.18 8.02
CA ALA A 18 -15.44 13.81 8.30
C ALA A 18 -14.36 13.37 7.31
N ARG A 19 -14.50 13.66 6.00
CA ARG A 19 -13.43 13.41 5.00
C ARG A 19 -12.13 14.14 5.33
N CYS A 20 -12.20 15.39 5.79
CA CYS A 20 -11.00 16.11 6.25
C CYS A 20 -10.31 15.39 7.41
N TRP A 21 -11.07 14.88 8.39
CA TRP A 21 -10.51 14.12 9.51
C TRP A 21 -9.89 12.79 9.08
N ILE A 22 -10.49 12.08 8.12
CA ILE A 22 -9.91 10.86 7.54
C ILE A 22 -8.52 11.18 6.96
N LYS A 23 -8.44 12.23 6.12
CA LYS A 23 -7.17 12.67 5.51
C LYS A 23 -6.17 13.11 6.57
N TYR A 24 -6.61 13.79 7.63
CA TYR A 24 -5.73 14.18 8.74
C TYR A 24 -5.11 12.96 9.43
N CYS A 25 -5.94 11.97 9.80
CA CYS A 25 -5.47 10.72 10.43
C CYS A 25 -4.51 9.97 9.51
N LEU A 26 -4.85 9.86 8.23
CA LEU A 26 -4.02 9.19 7.22
C LEU A 26 -2.67 9.88 7.06
N ASN A 27 -2.66 11.21 6.90
CA ASN A 27 -1.42 11.97 6.76
C ASN A 27 -0.54 11.88 8.01
N LEU A 28 -1.13 11.90 9.21
CA LEU A 28 -0.40 11.73 10.46
C LEU A 28 0.28 10.36 10.53
N LEU A 29 -0.45 9.29 10.19
CA LEU A 29 0.08 7.93 10.13
C LEU A 29 1.16 7.75 9.06
N GLN A 30 0.94 8.27 7.84
CA GLN A 30 1.90 8.18 6.74
C GLN A 30 3.19 8.96 7.03
N SER A 31 3.07 10.10 7.69
CA SER A 31 4.24 10.90 8.06
C SER A 31 5.05 10.18 9.15
N ALA A 32 4.38 9.54 10.10
CA ALA A 32 5.02 8.70 11.10
C ALA A 32 5.71 7.48 10.48
N GLN A 33 5.07 6.80 9.53
CA GLN A 33 5.67 5.72 8.75
C GLN A 33 6.97 6.20 8.10
N LYS A 34 6.94 7.29 7.32
CA LYS A 34 8.14 7.83 6.64
C LYS A 34 9.28 8.20 7.59
N LEU A 35 8.98 8.59 8.83
CA LEU A 35 9.99 8.91 9.84
C LEU A 35 10.66 7.67 10.46
N LEU A 36 9.99 6.52 10.37
CA LEU A 36 10.36 5.26 11.00
C LEU A 36 10.72 4.17 9.98
N GLU A 37 10.56 4.42 8.69
CA GLU A 37 10.81 3.46 7.62
C GLU A 37 12.29 3.42 7.28
N ASP A 38 12.85 2.20 7.18
CA ASP A 38 14.22 1.97 6.75
C ASP A 38 14.35 1.95 5.21
N ASN A 39 15.56 1.67 4.70
CA ASN A 39 15.83 1.65 3.27
C ASN A 39 15.10 0.51 2.51
N ILE A 40 14.53 -0.47 3.21
CA ILE A 40 13.80 -1.60 2.60
C ILE A 40 12.28 -1.51 2.83
N GLY A 41 11.79 -0.43 3.45
CA GLY A 41 10.37 -0.19 3.65
C GLY A 41 9.79 -0.83 4.93
N GLU A 42 10.64 -1.26 5.86
CA GLU A 42 10.21 -1.86 7.13
C GLU A 42 10.51 -0.93 8.31
N LEU A 43 9.94 -1.24 9.48
CA LEU A 43 10.09 -0.43 10.69
C LEU A 43 11.55 -0.48 11.20
N ASP A 44 12.19 0.69 11.29
CA ASP A 44 13.52 0.88 11.88
C ASP A 44 13.41 0.94 13.43
N PRO A 45 13.84 -0.12 14.15
CA PRO A 45 13.73 -0.17 15.61
C PRO A 45 14.69 0.80 16.30
N ASP A 46 15.85 1.08 15.70
CA ASP A 46 16.83 2.01 16.29
C ASP A 46 16.29 3.44 16.22
N ARG A 47 15.72 3.81 15.07
CA ARG A 47 15.05 5.10 14.90
C ARG A 47 13.83 5.24 15.80
N GLN A 48 13.04 4.18 15.94
CA GLN A 48 11.90 4.15 16.85
C GLN A 48 12.34 4.41 18.31
N LEU A 49 13.39 3.74 18.78
CA LEU A 49 13.93 3.91 20.14
C LEU A 49 14.46 5.33 20.36
N GLU A 50 15.17 5.89 19.38
CA GLU A 50 15.68 7.27 19.42
C GLU A 50 14.53 8.27 19.60
N LEU A 51 13.48 8.18 18.78
CA LEU A 51 12.33 9.07 18.84
C LEU A 51 11.55 8.92 20.14
N LYS A 52 11.38 7.69 20.65
CA LYS A 52 10.74 7.45 21.96
C LYS A 52 11.54 8.09 23.09
N ALA A 53 12.88 7.98 23.06
CA ALA A 53 13.74 8.60 24.05
C ALA A 53 13.71 10.13 23.98
N GLN A 54 13.66 10.70 22.77
CA GLN A 54 13.54 12.14 22.57
C GLN A 54 12.20 12.66 23.12
N ARG A 55 11.08 12.02 22.77
CA ARG A 55 9.74 12.41 23.25
C ARG A 55 9.68 12.42 24.78
N LYS A 56 10.22 11.38 25.43
CA LYS A 56 10.27 11.30 26.89
C LYS A 56 11.04 12.46 27.52
N LYS A 57 12.16 12.86 26.93
CA LYS A 57 12.94 14.03 27.41
C LYS A 57 12.14 15.32 27.27
N GLU A 58 11.46 15.52 26.14
CA GLU A 58 10.63 16.71 25.90
C GLU A 58 9.44 16.77 26.87
N GLU A 59 8.81 15.64 27.18
CA GLU A 59 7.75 15.54 28.18
C GLU A 59 8.24 15.88 29.58
N ASP A 60 9.38 15.32 29.99
CA ASP A 60 10.03 15.62 31.28
C ASP A 60 10.37 17.11 31.41
N GLU A 61 10.81 17.75 30.32
CA GLU A 61 11.09 19.19 30.26
C GLU A 61 9.81 20.05 30.34
N LYS A 62 8.76 19.67 29.60
CA LYS A 62 7.45 20.33 29.67
C LYS A 62 6.85 20.24 31.07
N GLU A 63 6.95 19.09 31.73
CA GLU A 63 6.46 18.92 33.10
C GLU A 63 7.24 19.80 34.09
N LYS A 64 8.57 19.88 33.96
CA LYS A 64 9.40 20.80 34.75
C LYS A 64 9.03 22.26 34.50
N GLY A 65 8.69 22.63 33.27
CA GLY A 65 8.19 23.96 32.91
C GLY A 65 6.83 24.27 33.54
N ARG A 66 5.87 23.35 33.47
CA ARG A 66 4.53 23.48 34.09
C ARG A 66 4.62 23.67 35.60
N LYS A 67 5.50 22.92 36.29
CA LYS A 67 5.74 23.08 37.74
C LYS A 67 6.31 24.46 38.13
N LYS A 68 6.86 25.22 37.18
CA LYS A 68 7.40 26.57 37.38
C LYS A 68 6.44 27.69 36.97
N ALA A 69 5.35 27.38 36.27
CA ALA A 69 4.40 28.36 35.76
C ALA A 69 3.34 28.73 36.81
N VAL A 70 3.03 30.03 36.94
CA VAL A 70 1.92 30.53 37.76
C VAL A 70 0.63 30.44 36.94
N LEU A 71 -0.34 29.64 37.40
CA LEU A 71 -1.60 29.41 36.69
C LEU A 71 -2.54 30.62 36.84
N PHE A 72 -2.89 31.27 35.73
CA PHE A 72 -4.00 32.22 35.66
C PHE A 72 -5.28 31.47 35.25
N GLY A 73 -6.36 31.64 36.02
CA GLY A 73 -7.63 30.92 35.86
C GLY A 73 -8.31 31.21 34.51
N THR A 74 -8.15 30.28 33.57
CA THR A 74 -8.86 30.24 32.27
C THR A 74 -9.30 28.80 31.98
N SER A 75 -9.83 28.10 33.00
CA SER A 75 -10.15 26.67 32.96
C SER A 75 -11.13 26.34 31.83
N ASP A 76 -12.25 27.03 31.74
CA ASP A 76 -13.39 26.56 30.93
C ASP A 76 -13.12 26.52 29.41
N ILE A 77 -12.32 27.47 28.88
CA ILE A 77 -11.97 27.52 27.45
C ILE A 77 -10.84 26.53 27.14
N CYS A 78 -9.85 26.43 28.04
CA CYS A 78 -8.73 25.52 27.86
C CYS A 78 -9.20 24.06 27.89
N ASP A 79 -10.08 23.72 28.84
CA ASP A 79 -10.64 22.37 29.01
C ASP A 79 -11.49 21.96 27.79
N SER A 80 -12.21 22.90 27.17
CA SER A 80 -13.01 22.65 25.96
C SER A 80 -12.15 22.46 24.70
N VAL A 81 -11.04 23.21 24.58
CA VAL A 81 -10.08 23.06 23.47
C VAL A 81 -9.30 21.75 23.63
N LEU A 82 -8.87 21.41 24.84
CA LEU A 82 -8.17 20.16 25.15
C LEU A 82 -9.05 18.93 24.86
N ALA A 83 -10.35 18.97 25.20
CA ALA A 83 -11.28 17.89 24.90
C ALA A 83 -11.51 17.66 23.38
N MET A 84 -11.26 18.67 22.55
CA MET A 84 -11.31 18.56 21.09
C MET A 84 -9.97 18.13 20.49
N GLU A 85 -8.85 18.63 21.02
CA GLU A 85 -7.48 18.17 20.70
C GLU A 85 -7.24 16.71 21.11
N GLU A 86 -7.94 16.20 22.13
CA GLU A 86 -7.88 14.81 22.60
C GLU A 86 -8.35 13.78 21.57
N LYS A 87 -9.17 14.17 20.58
CA LYS A 87 -9.72 13.20 19.62
C LYS A 87 -8.68 12.68 18.61
N VAL A 88 -7.75 13.52 18.16
CA VAL A 88 -6.55 13.10 17.41
C VAL A 88 -5.42 14.08 17.73
N SER A 89 -4.49 13.63 18.56
CA SER A 89 -3.29 14.40 18.88
C SER A 89 -2.47 14.69 17.62
N SER A 90 -1.82 15.85 17.54
CA SER A 90 -0.88 16.19 16.46
C SER A 90 0.48 15.49 16.59
N VAL A 91 0.54 14.40 17.36
CA VAL A 91 1.77 13.67 17.69
C VAL A 91 1.84 12.43 16.82
N TYR A 92 3.00 12.23 16.18
CA TYR A 92 3.24 11.05 15.34
C TYR A 92 3.22 9.76 16.18
N PRO A 93 2.47 8.72 15.80
CA PRO A 93 2.54 7.44 16.51
C PRO A 93 3.91 6.80 16.34
N LEU A 94 4.46 6.26 17.41
CA LEU A 94 5.75 5.56 17.40
C LEU A 94 5.62 4.04 17.52
N ASP A 95 4.42 3.51 17.77
CA ASP A 95 4.18 2.07 17.82
C ASP A 95 2.75 1.73 17.40
N PHE A 96 2.48 0.42 17.35
CA PHE A 96 1.19 -0.12 16.95
C PHE A 96 0.02 0.41 17.79
N GLN A 97 0.20 0.58 19.10
CA GLN A 97 -0.91 0.96 19.97
C GLN A 97 -1.29 2.41 19.71
N GLU A 98 -0.30 3.32 19.64
CA GLU A 98 -0.52 4.71 19.27
C GLU A 98 -1.13 4.84 17.86
N ALA A 99 -0.60 4.08 16.89
CA ALA A 99 -1.10 4.10 15.50
C ALA A 99 -2.54 3.58 15.42
N ARG A 100 -2.88 2.56 16.21
CA ARG A 100 -4.22 1.97 16.28
C ARG A 100 -5.25 2.97 16.82
N GLU A 101 -4.89 3.81 17.79
CA GLU A 101 -5.80 4.82 18.34
C GLU A 101 -6.18 5.85 17.26
N ILE A 102 -5.21 6.34 16.50
CA ILE A 102 -5.45 7.25 15.36
C ILE A 102 -6.27 6.54 14.26
N PHE A 103 -5.93 5.29 13.96
CA PHE A 103 -6.67 4.48 13.00
C PHE A 103 -8.15 4.35 13.37
N LEU A 104 -8.47 4.08 14.65
CA LEU A 104 -9.86 3.94 15.10
C LEU A 104 -10.63 5.25 14.95
N VAL A 105 -9.99 6.39 15.18
CA VAL A 105 -10.63 7.68 14.95
C VAL A 105 -10.88 7.91 13.47
N GLY A 106 -9.89 7.64 12.61
CA GLY A 106 -10.05 7.69 11.15
C GLY A 106 -11.18 6.77 10.67
N GLN A 107 -11.25 5.53 11.18
CA GLN A 107 -12.29 4.57 10.86
C GLN A 107 -13.70 5.05 11.26
N ASN A 108 -13.84 5.70 12.42
CA ASN A 108 -15.12 6.26 12.83
C ASN A 108 -15.58 7.36 11.86
N TYR A 109 -14.68 8.25 11.44
CA TYR A 109 -15.01 9.28 10.44
C TYR A 109 -15.25 8.71 9.05
N VAL A 110 -14.60 7.60 8.66
CA VAL A 110 -14.96 6.85 7.45
C VAL A 110 -16.43 6.42 7.52
N GLN A 111 -16.86 5.85 8.65
CA GLN A 111 -18.23 5.40 8.81
C GLN A 111 -19.22 6.58 8.70
N GLU A 112 -18.93 7.69 9.36
CA GLU A 112 -19.74 8.92 9.29
C GLU A 112 -19.82 9.48 7.85
N ALA A 113 -18.69 9.55 7.14
CA ALA A 113 -18.67 10.05 5.77
C ALA A 113 -19.49 9.14 4.82
N LYS A 114 -19.43 7.82 4.99
CA LYS A 114 -20.16 6.85 4.16
C LYS A 114 -21.67 6.84 4.40
N GLU A 115 -22.15 7.37 5.54
CA GLU A 115 -23.60 7.52 5.78
C GLU A 115 -24.23 8.51 4.78
N PHE A 116 -23.50 9.57 4.41
CA PHE A 116 -23.94 10.57 3.44
C PHE A 116 -23.48 10.24 2.01
N PHE A 117 -22.18 10.00 1.80
CA PHE A 117 -21.61 9.68 0.49
C PHE A 117 -21.82 8.21 0.16
N GLN A 118 -23.07 7.84 -0.09
CA GLN A 118 -23.44 6.50 -0.53
C GLN A 118 -23.11 6.31 -2.02
N VAL A 119 -22.94 5.06 -2.46
CA VAL A 119 -22.62 4.75 -3.87
C VAL A 119 -23.69 5.33 -4.81
N ASP A 120 -24.96 5.24 -4.42
CA ASP A 120 -26.06 5.86 -5.15
C ASP A 120 -26.01 7.39 -4.99
N GLY A 121 -25.77 8.09 -6.10
CA GLY A 121 -25.61 9.55 -6.14
C GLY A 121 -24.18 10.08 -5.91
N TYR A 122 -23.29 9.34 -5.25
CA TYR A 122 -21.92 9.80 -4.93
C TYR A 122 -20.83 8.75 -5.21
N VAL A 123 -20.89 8.08 -6.37
CA VAL A 123 -19.97 6.99 -6.77
C VAL A 123 -18.50 7.36 -6.53
N THR A 124 -18.04 8.49 -7.09
CA THR A 124 -16.62 8.90 -6.99
C THR A 124 -16.22 9.16 -5.53
N ASP A 125 -16.98 9.96 -4.80
CA ASP A 125 -16.68 10.30 -3.40
C ASP A 125 -16.69 9.06 -2.50
N HIS A 126 -17.63 8.14 -2.73
CA HIS A 126 -17.71 6.89 -1.99
C HIS A 126 -16.46 6.04 -2.20
N ILE A 127 -16.00 5.91 -3.46
CA ILE A 127 -14.81 5.12 -3.78
C ILE A 127 -13.57 5.75 -3.14
N GLU A 128 -13.42 7.07 -3.21
CA GLU A 128 -12.30 7.78 -2.56
C GLU A 128 -12.28 7.54 -1.04
N ILE A 129 -13.45 7.58 -0.37
CA ILE A 129 -13.55 7.29 1.07
C ILE A 129 -13.14 5.84 1.36
N VAL A 130 -13.48 4.89 0.48
CA VAL A 130 -13.08 3.49 0.65
C VAL A 130 -11.59 3.28 0.38
N GLN A 131 -11.00 3.97 -0.60
CA GLN A 131 -9.56 3.98 -0.82
C GLN A 131 -8.83 4.59 0.39
N ASP A 132 -9.35 5.65 0.99
CA ASP A 132 -8.78 6.21 2.22
C ASP A 132 -8.86 5.23 3.39
N HIS A 133 -9.97 4.50 3.53
CA HIS A 133 -10.10 3.46 4.55
C HIS A 133 -9.12 2.29 4.31
N SER A 134 -8.93 1.90 3.05
CA SER A 134 -7.92 0.92 2.66
C SER A 134 -6.50 1.41 3.01
N ALA A 135 -6.19 2.67 2.72
CA ALA A 135 -4.91 3.29 3.03
C ALA A 135 -4.66 3.37 4.54
N LEU A 136 -5.68 3.65 5.36
CA LEU A 136 -5.59 3.59 6.82
C LEU A 136 -5.15 2.20 7.30
N PHE A 137 -5.71 1.12 6.74
CA PHE A 137 -5.27 -0.25 7.04
C PHE A 137 -3.85 -0.54 6.54
N LYS A 138 -3.47 -0.03 5.35
CA LYS A 138 -2.12 -0.20 4.79
C LYS A 138 -1.07 0.36 5.74
N VAL A 139 -1.28 1.60 6.20
CA VAL A 139 -0.31 2.28 7.06
C VAL A 139 -0.35 1.72 8.48
N LEU A 140 -1.50 1.30 9.00
CA LEU A 140 -1.56 0.60 10.30
C LEU A 140 -0.75 -0.71 10.27
N ALA A 141 -0.79 -1.44 9.16
CA ALA A 141 -0.07 -2.71 9.00
C ALA A 141 1.46 -2.54 9.09
N PHE A 142 2.01 -1.37 8.75
CA PHE A 142 3.43 -1.07 8.92
C PHE A 142 3.88 -1.17 10.39
N PHE A 143 3.04 -0.73 11.33
CA PHE A 143 3.36 -0.76 12.75
C PHE A 143 3.15 -2.14 13.40
N GLU A 144 2.58 -3.10 12.68
CA GLU A 144 2.26 -4.42 13.21
C GLU A 144 3.43 -5.40 13.00
N GLU A 145 3.95 -5.98 14.10
CA GLU A 145 5.05 -6.95 14.01
C GLU A 145 4.57 -8.36 13.59
N ASP A 146 3.32 -8.71 13.89
CA ASP A 146 2.77 -10.01 13.56
C ASP A 146 2.32 -10.09 12.09
N TYR A 147 3.02 -10.89 11.29
CA TYR A 147 2.75 -11.03 9.87
C TYR A 147 1.37 -11.61 9.55
N GLU A 148 0.77 -12.40 10.44
CA GLU A 148 -0.57 -12.94 10.24
C GLU A 148 -1.65 -11.86 10.46
N ARG A 149 -1.43 -10.96 11.44
CA ARG A 149 -2.26 -9.78 11.67
C ARG A 149 -2.13 -8.78 10.53
N ARG A 150 -0.92 -8.53 10.02
CA ARG A 150 -0.71 -7.76 8.77
C ARG A 150 -1.53 -8.36 7.62
N CYS A 151 -1.41 -9.66 7.37
CA CYS A 151 -2.21 -10.35 6.34
C CYS A 151 -3.71 -10.13 6.52
N LYS A 152 -4.24 -10.17 7.75
CA LYS A 152 -5.67 -9.91 8.02
C LYS A 152 -6.07 -8.46 7.72
N MET A 153 -5.19 -7.48 7.96
CA MET A 153 -5.42 -6.08 7.60
C MET A 153 -5.46 -5.91 6.08
N HIS A 154 -4.49 -6.45 5.34
CA HIS A 154 -4.51 -6.44 3.87
C HIS A 154 -5.72 -7.20 3.30
N LYS A 155 -6.15 -8.29 3.96
CA LYS A 155 -7.36 -9.01 3.55
C LYS A 155 -8.62 -8.13 3.67
N ARG A 156 -8.73 -7.32 4.73
CA ARG A 156 -9.82 -6.33 4.87
C ARG A 156 -9.81 -5.29 3.76
N ARG A 157 -8.61 -4.83 3.34
CA ARG A 157 -8.47 -3.92 2.19
C ARG A 157 -9.06 -4.55 0.93
N ILE A 158 -8.71 -5.79 0.62
CA ILE A 158 -9.27 -6.54 -0.52
C ILE A 158 -10.79 -6.67 -0.41
N ASP A 159 -11.31 -7.07 0.76
CA ASP A 159 -12.77 -7.22 0.96
C ASP A 159 -13.56 -5.93 0.74
N MET A 160 -12.92 -4.77 0.91
CA MET A 160 -13.55 -3.48 0.64
C MET A 160 -13.41 -3.03 -0.81
N LEU A 161 -12.26 -3.26 -1.44
CA LEU A 161 -11.94 -2.75 -2.77
C LEU A 161 -12.44 -3.65 -3.91
N GLU A 162 -12.37 -4.97 -3.74
CA GLU A 162 -12.69 -5.92 -4.82
C GLU A 162 -14.16 -5.86 -5.26
N PRO A 163 -15.16 -5.77 -4.35
CA PRO A 163 -16.55 -5.60 -4.76
C PRO A 163 -16.79 -4.28 -5.52
N ILE A 164 -16.15 -3.19 -5.09
CA ILE A 164 -16.25 -1.88 -5.75
C ILE A 164 -15.70 -1.97 -7.17
N TYR A 165 -14.52 -2.58 -7.33
CA TYR A 165 -13.92 -2.76 -8.65
C TYR A 165 -14.79 -3.63 -9.57
N ALA A 166 -15.38 -4.71 -9.04
CA ALA A 166 -16.23 -5.61 -9.81
C ALA A 166 -17.47 -4.92 -10.38
N ASP A 167 -18.05 -3.97 -9.65
CA ASP A 167 -19.25 -3.23 -10.06
C ASP A 167 -18.93 -1.94 -10.85
N LEU A 168 -17.67 -1.53 -10.92
CA LEU A 168 -17.25 -0.28 -11.57
C LEU A 168 -17.23 -0.42 -13.09
N ASN A 169 -17.87 0.51 -13.81
CA ASN A 169 -17.78 0.56 -15.26
C ASN A 169 -16.51 1.32 -15.72
N PRO A 170 -15.52 0.63 -16.32
CA PRO A 170 -14.25 1.26 -16.71
C PRO A 170 -14.38 2.28 -17.85
N GLN A 171 -15.50 2.30 -18.59
CA GLN A 171 -15.72 3.30 -19.65
C GLN A 171 -15.89 4.72 -19.09
N TYR A 172 -16.54 4.84 -17.93
CA TYR A 172 -16.80 6.12 -17.28
C TYR A 172 -15.76 6.45 -16.19
N TYR A 173 -15.14 5.43 -15.61
CA TYR A 173 -14.25 5.57 -14.45
C TYR A 173 -12.87 4.96 -14.67
N LEU A 174 -12.31 5.09 -15.88
CA LEU A 174 -11.04 4.48 -16.27
C LEU A 174 -9.89 4.75 -15.28
N LEU A 175 -9.74 6.00 -14.83
CA LEU A 175 -8.68 6.38 -13.89
C LEU A 175 -8.85 5.70 -12.53
N ILE A 176 -10.07 5.67 -11.99
CA ILE A 176 -10.38 5.00 -10.73
C ILE A 176 -10.19 3.48 -10.88
N SER A 177 -10.61 2.91 -12.01
CA SER A 177 -10.38 1.50 -12.33
C SER A 177 -8.90 1.16 -12.31
N ARG A 178 -8.05 2.00 -12.90
CA ARG A 178 -6.58 1.84 -12.89
C ARG A 178 -6.02 1.88 -11.47
N GLN A 179 -6.46 2.85 -10.66
CA GLN A 179 -6.03 2.97 -9.27
C GLN A 179 -6.42 1.73 -8.44
N LEU A 180 -7.67 1.26 -8.57
CA LEU A 180 -8.16 0.07 -7.87
C LEU A 180 -7.43 -1.21 -8.31
N GLN A 181 -7.17 -1.37 -9.62
CA GLN A 181 -6.38 -2.49 -10.14
C GLN A 181 -4.98 -2.50 -9.54
N PHE A 182 -4.30 -1.36 -9.55
CA PHE A 182 -2.94 -1.26 -9.00
C PHE A 182 -2.95 -1.50 -7.48
N GLU A 183 -3.89 -0.91 -6.75
CA GLU A 183 -3.98 -1.07 -5.29
C GLU A 183 -4.30 -2.52 -4.89
N LEU A 184 -5.22 -3.19 -5.60
CA LEU A 184 -5.51 -4.61 -5.39
C LEU A 184 -4.26 -5.46 -5.68
N ALA A 185 -3.58 -5.20 -6.79
CA ALA A 185 -2.38 -5.93 -7.17
C ALA A 185 -1.28 -5.82 -6.09
N ASP A 186 -1.04 -4.61 -5.59
CA ASP A 186 -0.07 -4.32 -4.53
C ASP A 186 -0.48 -4.97 -3.20
N THR A 187 -1.77 -4.94 -2.86
CA THR A 187 -2.26 -5.58 -1.64
C THR A 187 -2.09 -7.11 -1.68
N TYR A 188 -2.36 -7.75 -2.83
CA TYR A 188 -2.09 -9.17 -3.00
C TYR A 188 -0.58 -9.48 -2.98
N TYR A 189 0.24 -8.59 -3.55
CA TYR A 189 1.70 -8.68 -3.53
C TYR A 189 2.23 -8.66 -2.10
N GLU A 190 1.83 -7.67 -1.29
CA GLU A 190 2.18 -7.53 0.13
C GLU A 190 1.78 -8.79 0.92
N MET A 191 0.55 -9.29 0.73
CA MET A 191 0.10 -10.52 1.38
C MET A 191 0.92 -11.75 0.98
N MET A 192 1.31 -11.84 -0.29
CA MET A 192 2.15 -12.92 -0.79
C MET A 192 3.53 -12.87 -0.12
N ASP A 193 4.19 -11.71 -0.11
CA ASP A 193 5.51 -11.53 0.51
C ASP A 193 5.47 -11.84 2.01
N LEU A 194 4.42 -11.43 2.73
CA LEU A 194 4.21 -11.80 4.14
C LEU A 194 4.08 -13.32 4.32
N LYS A 195 3.34 -14.01 3.45
CA LYS A 195 3.19 -15.47 3.52
C LYS A 195 4.48 -16.21 3.17
N VAL A 196 5.28 -15.68 2.25
CA VAL A 196 6.64 -16.17 1.98
C VAL A 196 7.53 -15.97 3.22
N ALA A 197 7.48 -14.80 3.87
CA ALA A 197 8.27 -14.51 5.06
C ALA A 197 7.90 -15.43 6.24
N ILE A 198 6.60 -15.72 6.44
CA ILE A 198 6.13 -16.74 7.39
C ILE A 198 6.67 -18.11 7.01
N GLY A 199 6.54 -18.50 5.74
CA GLY A 199 6.99 -19.79 5.22
C GLY A 199 8.50 -20.02 5.40
N ASN A 200 9.32 -18.98 5.23
CA ASN A 200 10.77 -19.05 5.43
C ASN A 200 11.19 -19.31 6.88
N ARG A 201 10.27 -19.13 7.86
CA ARG A 201 10.50 -19.46 9.28
C ARG A 201 10.16 -20.93 9.60
N LEU A 202 9.55 -21.65 8.66
CA LEU A 202 9.21 -23.06 8.79
C LEU A 202 10.36 -23.92 8.25
N GLU A 203 10.56 -25.10 8.84
CA GLU A 203 11.57 -26.07 8.35
C GLU A 203 11.19 -26.62 6.97
N GLU A 204 9.90 -26.87 6.74
CA GLU A 204 9.36 -27.33 5.47
C GLU A 204 8.06 -26.60 5.14
N LEU A 205 7.86 -26.31 3.85
CA LEU A 205 6.62 -25.72 3.36
C LEU A 205 5.60 -26.81 3.02
N ASP A 206 4.47 -26.80 3.71
CA ASP A 206 3.36 -27.69 3.38
C ASP A 206 2.66 -27.29 2.05
N SER A 207 1.92 -28.24 1.47
CA SER A 207 1.20 -28.03 0.20
C SER A 207 0.15 -26.92 0.28
N HIS A 208 -0.49 -26.73 1.43
CA HIS A 208 -1.51 -25.70 1.62
C HIS A 208 -0.88 -24.30 1.61
N THR A 209 0.25 -24.11 2.29
CA THR A 209 1.03 -22.88 2.32
C THR A 209 1.54 -22.52 0.92
N ILE A 210 2.10 -23.50 0.19
CA ILE A 210 2.54 -23.32 -1.20
C ILE A 210 1.37 -22.89 -2.10
N LYS A 211 0.21 -23.56 -2.01
CA LYS A 211 -0.99 -23.19 -2.78
C LYS A 211 -1.43 -21.77 -2.44
N LYS A 212 -1.37 -21.38 -1.17
CA LYS A 212 -1.78 -20.04 -0.74
C LYS A 212 -0.85 -18.97 -1.32
N ILE A 213 0.47 -19.13 -1.20
CA ILE A 213 1.47 -18.21 -1.77
C ILE A 213 1.25 -18.06 -3.29
N ASN A 214 1.16 -19.18 -4.01
CA ASN A 214 0.94 -19.16 -5.45
C ASN A 214 -0.39 -18.49 -5.84
N SER A 215 -1.46 -18.73 -5.09
CA SER A 215 -2.76 -18.10 -5.36
C SER A 215 -2.71 -16.58 -5.19
N LEU A 216 -2.02 -16.08 -4.17
CA LEU A 216 -1.85 -14.64 -3.93
C LEU A 216 -0.97 -14.03 -5.03
N ALA A 217 0.13 -14.70 -5.40
CA ALA A 217 0.99 -14.28 -6.50
C ALA A 217 0.23 -14.17 -7.82
N GLN A 218 -0.58 -15.16 -8.16
CA GLN A 218 -1.39 -15.17 -9.39
C GLN A 218 -2.45 -14.06 -9.40
N LEU A 219 -3.11 -13.79 -8.27
CA LEU A 219 -4.06 -12.68 -8.16
C LEU A 219 -3.36 -11.32 -8.30
N SER A 220 -2.18 -11.16 -7.69
CA SER A 220 -1.37 -9.96 -7.86
C SER A 220 -0.95 -9.74 -9.32
N ILE A 221 -0.41 -10.78 -9.99
CA ILE A 221 -0.07 -10.75 -11.43
C ILE A 221 -1.29 -10.34 -12.25
N LYS A 222 -2.45 -10.99 -12.04
CA LYS A 222 -3.70 -10.71 -12.75
C LYS A 222 -4.06 -9.22 -12.66
N TYR A 223 -4.06 -8.63 -11.47
CA TYR A 223 -4.46 -7.23 -11.30
C TYR A 223 -3.43 -6.25 -11.87
N TYR A 224 -2.12 -6.54 -11.78
CA TYR A 224 -1.10 -5.75 -12.48
C TYR A 224 -1.24 -5.84 -14.01
N GLU A 225 -1.53 -7.01 -14.56
CA GLU A 225 -1.78 -7.20 -15.99
C GLU A 225 -3.03 -6.44 -16.44
N LEU A 226 -4.12 -6.47 -15.67
CA LEU A 226 -5.32 -5.67 -15.95
C LEU A 226 -5.00 -4.16 -15.98
N PHE A 227 -4.17 -3.69 -15.05
CA PHE A 227 -3.69 -2.31 -15.04
C PHE A 227 -2.88 -1.98 -16.29
N LEU A 228 -1.87 -2.80 -16.64
CA LEU A 228 -1.02 -2.59 -17.82
C LEU A 228 -1.82 -2.67 -19.13
N ASP A 229 -2.80 -3.58 -19.20
CA ASP A 229 -3.67 -3.72 -20.37
C ASP A 229 -4.57 -2.50 -20.55
N SER A 230 -4.97 -1.84 -19.46
CA SER A 230 -5.73 -0.59 -19.52
C SER A 230 -4.94 0.57 -20.15
N LEU A 231 -3.61 0.49 -20.21
CA LEU A 231 -2.74 1.50 -20.82
C LEU A 231 -2.59 1.32 -22.33
N ARG A 232 -3.07 0.20 -22.88
CA ARG A 232 -2.96 -0.08 -24.31
C ARG A 232 -3.84 0.86 -25.12
N ASN A 233 -3.39 1.15 -26.33
CA ASN A 233 -4.17 1.92 -27.30
C ASN A 233 -5.34 1.07 -27.86
N PRO A 234 -6.24 1.65 -28.68
CA PRO A 234 -7.36 0.92 -29.29
C PRO A 234 -6.95 -0.32 -30.10
N ASP A 235 -5.73 -0.34 -30.65
CA ASP A 235 -5.15 -1.48 -31.37
C ASP A 235 -4.54 -2.55 -30.46
N LYS A 236 -4.72 -2.42 -29.13
CA LYS A 236 -4.18 -3.30 -28.08
C LYS A 236 -2.65 -3.32 -28.00
N VAL A 237 -2.01 -2.30 -28.54
CA VAL A 237 -0.56 -2.12 -28.47
C VAL A 237 -0.21 -1.34 -27.21
N PHE A 238 0.77 -1.83 -26.46
CA PHE A 238 1.30 -1.11 -25.29
C PHE A 238 2.08 0.12 -25.78
N PRO A 239 1.90 1.31 -25.17
CA PRO A 239 2.58 2.52 -25.62
C PRO A 239 4.11 2.36 -25.64
N GLU A 240 4.74 2.86 -26.70
CA GLU A 240 6.20 2.83 -26.84
C GLU A 240 6.87 3.79 -25.85
N GLU A 241 6.25 4.95 -25.62
CA GLU A 241 6.59 5.93 -24.60
C GLU A 241 5.35 6.16 -23.72
N LEU A 242 5.54 6.11 -22.40
CA LEU A 242 4.50 6.30 -21.40
C LEU A 242 4.42 7.75 -20.95
N GLU A 243 3.20 8.21 -20.68
CA GLU A 243 2.95 9.50 -20.04
C GLU A 243 3.48 9.52 -18.60
N GLU A 244 3.84 10.71 -18.11
CA GLU A 244 4.52 10.91 -16.82
C GLU A 244 3.72 10.35 -15.64
N ASP A 245 2.40 10.49 -15.67
CA ASP A 245 1.48 10.07 -14.61
C ASP A 245 1.35 8.54 -14.48
N VAL A 246 1.55 7.80 -15.58
CA VAL A 246 1.47 6.33 -15.61
C VAL A 246 2.83 5.65 -15.70
N LEU A 247 3.91 6.40 -15.95
CA LEU A 247 5.26 5.86 -16.13
C LEU A 247 5.74 5.05 -14.91
N ARG A 248 5.82 5.67 -13.71
CA ARG A 248 6.29 4.98 -12.50
C ARG A 248 5.38 3.80 -12.16
N PRO A 249 4.04 3.94 -12.10
CA PRO A 249 3.16 2.80 -11.85
C PRO A 249 3.32 1.65 -12.86
N ALA A 250 3.44 1.94 -14.16
CA ALA A 250 3.61 0.90 -15.17
C ALA A 250 4.94 0.14 -15.02
N MET A 251 6.02 0.86 -14.76
CA MET A 251 7.34 0.24 -14.55
C MET A 251 7.39 -0.56 -13.25
N VAL A 252 6.83 -0.04 -12.15
CA VAL A 252 6.70 -0.76 -10.88
C VAL A 252 5.84 -2.01 -11.04
N ALA A 253 4.71 -1.94 -11.77
CA ALA A 253 3.88 -3.11 -12.04
C ALA A 253 4.65 -4.20 -12.78
N LYS A 254 5.42 -3.85 -13.82
CA LYS A 254 6.28 -4.79 -14.55
C LYS A 254 7.36 -5.40 -13.67
N PHE A 255 8.03 -4.58 -12.86
CA PHE A 255 9.02 -5.03 -11.89
C PHE A 255 8.42 -6.00 -10.86
N HIS A 256 7.23 -5.70 -10.33
CA HIS A 256 6.52 -6.56 -9.40
C HIS A 256 6.09 -7.88 -10.06
N ILE A 257 5.57 -7.85 -11.29
CA ILE A 257 5.29 -9.08 -12.05
C ILE A 257 6.56 -9.94 -12.20
N ALA A 258 7.70 -9.33 -12.55
CA ALA A 258 8.97 -10.05 -12.64
C ALA A 258 9.34 -10.76 -11.33
N ARG A 259 9.21 -10.06 -10.18
CA ARG A 259 9.43 -10.61 -8.85
C ARG A 259 8.46 -11.74 -8.52
N LEU A 260 7.17 -11.57 -8.82
CA LEU A 260 6.11 -12.56 -8.57
C LEU A 260 6.40 -13.88 -9.29
N TYR A 261 6.80 -13.84 -10.56
CA TYR A 261 7.21 -15.04 -11.29
C TYR A 261 8.42 -15.73 -10.65
N GLY A 262 9.36 -14.96 -10.10
CA GLY A 262 10.49 -15.49 -9.31
C GLY A 262 10.10 -16.11 -7.97
N LYS A 263 8.92 -15.77 -7.42
CA LYS A 263 8.40 -16.27 -6.15
C LYS A 263 7.42 -17.43 -6.29
N LEU A 264 6.94 -17.74 -7.51
CA LEU A 264 6.06 -18.88 -7.74
C LEU A 264 6.77 -20.20 -7.44
N ILE A 265 6.19 -20.98 -6.53
CA ILE A 265 6.75 -22.23 -6.03
C ILE A 265 6.18 -23.39 -6.85
N THR A 266 7.03 -24.14 -7.54
CA THR A 266 6.63 -25.32 -8.34
C THR A 266 7.70 -26.40 -8.26
N SER A 267 7.27 -27.66 -8.16
CA SER A 267 8.17 -28.83 -8.25
C SER A 267 8.50 -29.21 -9.69
N ASP A 268 7.70 -28.75 -10.66
CA ASP A 268 7.96 -28.96 -12.08
C ASP A 268 9.07 -28.01 -12.56
N SER A 269 10.22 -28.59 -12.89
CA SER A 269 11.39 -27.85 -13.39
C SER A 269 11.17 -27.17 -14.75
N LYS A 270 10.28 -27.68 -15.61
CA LYS A 270 9.93 -27.00 -16.87
C LYS A 270 9.19 -25.71 -16.58
N LYS A 271 8.17 -25.79 -15.73
CA LYS A 271 7.42 -24.62 -15.27
C LYS A 271 8.30 -23.62 -14.50
N GLN A 272 9.27 -24.11 -13.72
CA GLN A 272 10.26 -23.26 -13.08
C GLN A 272 11.08 -22.47 -14.12
N LEU A 273 11.49 -23.12 -15.21
CA LEU A 273 12.22 -22.47 -16.30
C LEU A 273 11.36 -21.44 -17.04
N GLU A 274 10.08 -21.75 -17.29
CA GLU A 274 9.10 -20.83 -17.89
C GLU A 274 8.89 -19.58 -17.01
N ASN A 275 8.74 -19.77 -15.70
CA ASN A 275 8.63 -18.66 -14.75
C ASN A 275 9.89 -17.79 -14.76
N MET A 276 11.08 -18.39 -14.77
CA MET A 276 12.35 -17.64 -14.85
C MET A 276 12.49 -16.88 -16.17
N GLN A 277 12.08 -17.49 -17.28
CA GLN A 277 12.08 -16.85 -18.60
C GLN A 277 11.14 -15.64 -18.61
N THR A 278 9.92 -15.80 -18.09
CA THR A 278 8.95 -14.70 -17.99
C THR A 278 9.47 -13.58 -17.09
N SER A 279 10.04 -13.93 -15.92
CA SER A 279 10.67 -12.97 -15.01
C SER A 279 11.78 -12.16 -15.70
N LEU A 280 12.65 -12.84 -16.47
CA LEU A 280 13.71 -12.19 -17.24
C LEU A 280 13.16 -11.22 -18.28
N GLU A 281 12.11 -11.59 -19.02
CA GLU A 281 11.49 -10.73 -20.03
C GLU A 281 10.97 -9.41 -19.44
N TYR A 282 10.34 -9.44 -18.26
CA TYR A 282 9.88 -8.22 -17.59
C TYR A 282 11.04 -7.35 -17.08
N TYR A 283 12.10 -7.96 -16.51
CA TYR A 283 13.27 -7.21 -16.09
C TYR A 283 14.02 -6.59 -17.27
N THR A 284 14.20 -7.34 -18.36
CA THR A 284 14.81 -6.85 -19.60
C THR A 284 14.00 -5.70 -20.17
N PHE A 285 12.68 -5.79 -20.22
CA PHE A 285 11.83 -4.69 -20.68
C PHE A 285 12.10 -3.39 -19.90
N LEU A 286 12.21 -3.47 -18.56
CA LEU A 286 12.45 -2.29 -17.72
C LEU A 286 13.83 -1.67 -18.01
N VAL A 287 14.87 -2.52 -18.15
CA VAL A 287 16.22 -2.08 -18.51
C VAL A 287 16.22 -1.41 -19.89
N ASP A 288 15.70 -2.07 -20.91
CA ASP A 288 15.65 -1.58 -22.29
C ASP A 288 14.86 -0.27 -22.39
N TYR A 289 13.76 -0.16 -21.66
CA TYR A 289 12.94 1.05 -21.62
C TYR A 289 13.73 2.24 -21.06
N CYS A 290 14.43 2.05 -19.94
CA CYS A 290 15.25 3.10 -19.31
C CYS A 290 16.51 3.45 -20.12
N GLU A 291 17.08 2.51 -20.88
CA GLU A 291 18.16 2.80 -21.82
C GLU A 291 17.68 3.65 -23.01
N LYS A 292 16.48 3.36 -23.49
CA LYS A 292 15.86 4.10 -24.60
C LYS A 292 15.36 5.48 -24.18
N TYR A 293 14.81 5.60 -22.97
CA TYR A 293 14.26 6.84 -22.41
C TYR A 293 14.99 7.19 -21.10
N PRO A 294 16.16 7.84 -21.15
CA PRO A 294 16.96 8.12 -19.96
C PRO A 294 16.24 8.96 -18.89
N ASN A 295 15.27 9.79 -19.30
CA ASN A 295 14.45 10.57 -18.37
C ASN A 295 13.57 9.69 -17.47
N ALA A 296 13.29 8.46 -17.86
CA ALA A 296 12.50 7.53 -17.05
C ALA A 296 13.27 6.98 -15.84
N VAL A 297 14.61 7.07 -15.84
CA VAL A 297 15.46 6.51 -14.78
C VAL A 297 15.14 7.11 -13.41
N CYS A 298 14.93 8.43 -13.33
CA CYS A 298 14.61 9.09 -12.07
C CYS A 298 13.29 8.61 -11.46
N ALA A 299 12.38 8.11 -12.30
CA ALA A 299 11.10 7.60 -11.87
C ALA A 299 11.16 6.18 -11.32
N VAL A 300 12.23 5.41 -11.55
CA VAL A 300 12.35 3.98 -11.15
C VAL A 300 13.78 3.54 -10.85
N GLU A 301 14.57 4.39 -10.20
CA GLU A 301 15.98 4.14 -9.94
C GLU A 301 16.23 2.82 -9.19
N THR A 302 15.50 2.60 -8.08
CA THR A 302 15.61 1.41 -7.24
C THR A 302 15.18 0.14 -7.99
N GLU A 303 14.07 0.21 -8.73
CA GLU A 303 13.58 -0.93 -9.50
C GLU A 303 14.53 -1.27 -10.67
N LEU A 304 15.14 -0.26 -11.30
CA LEU A 304 16.09 -0.42 -12.39
C LEU A 304 17.40 -1.06 -11.93
N GLU A 305 17.95 -0.64 -10.80
CA GLU A 305 19.18 -1.21 -10.23
C GLU A 305 19.03 -2.72 -10.04
N LEU A 306 17.96 -3.14 -9.36
CA LEU A 306 17.64 -4.56 -9.15
C LEU A 306 17.36 -5.30 -10.46
N SER A 307 16.70 -4.65 -11.42
CA SER A 307 16.40 -5.25 -12.73
C SER A 307 17.68 -5.58 -13.50
N LYS A 308 18.68 -4.67 -13.50
CA LYS A 308 19.98 -4.90 -14.15
C LYS A 308 20.72 -6.10 -13.56
N GLU A 309 20.73 -6.21 -12.23
CA GLU A 309 21.33 -7.38 -11.56
C GLU A 309 20.63 -8.68 -11.97
N MET A 310 19.29 -8.68 -11.97
CA MET A 310 18.50 -9.87 -12.30
C MET A 310 18.66 -10.29 -13.77
N VAL A 311 18.78 -9.35 -14.71
CA VAL A 311 19.09 -9.64 -16.12
C VAL A 311 20.44 -10.34 -16.27
N GLY A 312 21.45 -9.97 -15.47
CA GLY A 312 22.75 -10.65 -15.47
C GLY A 312 22.71 -12.04 -14.80
N LEU A 313 21.88 -12.22 -13.77
CA LEU A 313 21.88 -13.42 -12.93
C LEU A 313 20.95 -14.54 -13.43
N LEU A 314 19.76 -14.21 -13.92
CA LEU A 314 18.73 -15.19 -14.29
C LEU A 314 19.17 -16.14 -15.43
N PRO A 315 19.81 -15.68 -16.53
CA PRO A 315 20.25 -16.58 -17.61
C PRO A 315 21.17 -17.70 -17.11
N THR A 316 22.13 -17.37 -16.25
CA THR A 316 23.06 -18.35 -15.67
C THR A 316 22.31 -19.36 -14.79
N ARG A 317 21.30 -18.92 -14.01
CA ARG A 317 20.47 -19.83 -13.20
C ARG A 317 19.65 -20.77 -14.07
N MET A 318 19.09 -20.25 -15.17
CA MET A 318 18.31 -21.02 -16.13
C MET A 318 19.16 -22.07 -16.84
N GLU A 319 20.38 -21.73 -17.26
CA GLU A 319 21.32 -22.69 -17.85
C GLU A 319 21.66 -23.82 -16.89
N ARG A 320 21.94 -23.51 -15.62
CA ARG A 320 22.17 -24.54 -14.58
C ARG A 320 20.97 -25.46 -14.41
N LEU A 321 19.74 -24.92 -14.47
CA LEU A 321 18.53 -25.72 -14.38
C LEU A 321 18.33 -26.60 -15.63
N ARG A 322 18.56 -26.05 -16.83
CA ARG A 322 18.52 -26.79 -18.10
C ARG A 322 19.53 -27.94 -18.12
N ALA A 323 20.75 -27.72 -17.62
CA ALA A 323 21.78 -28.76 -17.52
C ALA A 323 21.36 -29.91 -16.60
N LYS A 324 20.64 -29.62 -15.49
CA LYS A 324 20.07 -30.67 -14.63
C LYS A 324 18.93 -31.45 -15.30
N LEU A 325 18.19 -30.81 -16.21
CA LEU A 325 17.09 -31.43 -16.95
C LEU A 325 17.55 -32.30 -18.13
N CYS A 326 18.71 -31.99 -18.71
CA CYS A 326 19.37 -32.78 -19.74
C CYS A 326 20.74 -33.29 -19.26
N PRO A 327 20.79 -34.29 -18.36
CA PRO A 327 22.04 -34.78 -17.79
C PRO A 327 22.96 -35.53 -18.77
N PHE A 328 22.57 -35.71 -20.04
CA PHE A 328 23.37 -36.40 -21.05
C PHE A 328 23.25 -35.74 -22.44
N ILE A 329 24.30 -35.02 -22.82
CA ILE A 329 24.93 -35.16 -24.13
C ILE A 329 26.36 -35.62 -23.86
#